data_AF-A0A8C6GQY7-F1
#
_entry.id   AF-A0A8C6GQY7-F1
#
_cell.length_a   1.000
_cell.length_b   1.000
_cell.length_c   1.000
_cell.angle_alpha   90.00
_cell.angle_beta   90.00
_cell.angle_gamma   90.00
#
_symmetry.space_group_name_H-M   'P 1'
#
loop_
_entity.id
_entity.type
_entity.pdbx_description
1 polymer ?
#
loop_
_entity_poly.entity_id
_entity_poly.type
_entity_poly.pdbx_seq_one_letter_code
_entity_poly.pdbx_strand_id
1 'polypeptide(L)'
;NKNDFAYFKTGLFKWLYEKFHYPFAPMYGGFPVKLRTFLGDPIPYDPKVTAEELAEKTKNAVQALIDKHQRIPGNIRSALLDRFHKEQKAH
;
A
#
# COMPACT_ATOMS: atom_id res chain seq x y z
N ASN A 1 20.47 26.23 21.97
CA ASN A 1 19.88 25.72 23.22
C ASN A 1 19.01 24.51 22.90
N LYS A 2 19.44 23.28 23.20
CA LYS A 2 18.74 22.04 22.78
C LYS A 2 17.47 21.78 23.61
N ASN A 3 17.37 22.40 24.78
CA ASN A 3 16.28 22.19 25.73
C ASN A 3 15.03 22.99 25.34
N ASP A 4 15.18 24.23 24.85
CA ASP A 4 14.05 25.08 24.43
C ASP A 4 13.23 24.46 23.30
N PHE A 5 13.90 23.80 22.34
CA PHE A 5 13.22 23.14 21.23
C PHE A 5 12.41 21.91 21.67
N ALA A 6 12.87 21.23 22.75
CA ALA A 6 12.15 20.11 23.34
C ALA A 6 10.88 20.56 24.07
N TYR A 7 10.95 21.67 24.83
CA TYR A 7 9.80 22.27 25.52
C TYR A 7 8.75 22.85 24.56
N PHE A 8 9.17 23.46 23.45
CA PHE A 8 8.25 23.95 22.43
C PHE A 8 7.47 22.82 21.74
N LYS A 9 8.14 21.70 21.41
CA LYS A 9 7.48 20.54 20.83
C LYS A 9 6.45 19.92 21.79
N THR A 10 6.78 19.71 23.06
CA THR A 10 5.86 19.12 24.03
C THR A 10 4.60 19.96 24.26
N GLY A 11 4.70 21.29 24.24
CA GLY A 11 3.54 22.18 24.35
C GLY A 11 2.56 22.06 23.17
N LEU A 12 3.08 22.05 21.93
CA LEU A 12 2.26 21.93 20.72
C LEU A 12 1.56 20.56 20.64
N PHE A 13 2.28 19.46 20.93
CA PHE A 13 1.70 18.12 20.93
C PHE A 13 0.65 17.94 22.03
N LYS A 14 0.89 18.49 23.23
CA LYS A 14 -0.09 18.47 24.33
C LYS A 14 -1.36 19.27 23.98
N TRP A 15 -1.21 20.48 23.43
CA TRP A 15 -2.33 21.29 22.96
C TRP A 15 -3.14 20.57 21.87
N LEU A 16 -2.47 19.93 20.92
CA LEU A 16 -3.14 19.19 19.85
C LEU A 16 -3.92 17.98 20.40
N TYR A 17 -3.35 17.25 21.36
CA TYR A 17 -3.97 16.11 22.02
C TYR A 17 -5.23 16.51 22.81
N GLU A 18 -5.13 17.56 23.63
CA GLU A 18 -6.24 18.09 24.44
C GLU A 18 -7.33 18.74 23.58
N LYS A 19 -6.98 19.35 22.44
CA LYS A 19 -7.96 20.03 21.59
C LYS A 19 -8.79 19.06 20.75
N PHE A 20 -8.16 18.05 20.17
CA PHE A 20 -8.83 17.15 19.23
C PHE A 20 -9.40 15.90 19.91
N HIS A 21 -8.91 15.51 21.11
CA HIS A 21 -9.30 14.29 21.85
C HIS A 21 -9.40 13.03 20.96
N TYR A 22 -8.72 13.03 19.81
CA TYR A 22 -8.97 12.06 18.76
C TYR A 22 -7.94 10.94 18.86
N PRO A 23 -8.36 9.67 18.86
CA PRO A 23 -7.44 8.54 18.88
C PRO A 23 -6.78 8.43 17.50
N PHE A 24 -5.73 9.23 17.26
CA PHE A 24 -4.79 9.05 16.15
C PHE A 24 -3.90 7.83 16.36
N ALA A 25 -4.42 6.77 16.98
CA ALA A 25 -3.82 5.46 16.89
C ALA A 25 -4.20 4.92 15.50
N PRO A 26 -3.27 4.78 14.55
CA PRO A 26 -3.52 3.90 13.42
C PRO A 26 -3.66 2.50 14.02
N MET A 27 -4.89 2.08 14.30
CA MET A 27 -5.25 0.74 14.71
C MET A 27 -4.78 -0.21 13.60
N TYR A 28 -3.56 -0.71 13.76
CA TYR A 28 -2.84 -1.65 12.90
C TYR A 28 -2.64 -1.19 11.44
N GLY A 29 -1.41 -0.77 11.09
CA GLY A 29 -0.95 -0.70 9.69
C GLY A 29 -1.07 0.64 8.96
N GLY A 30 -1.38 1.73 9.67
CA GLY A 30 -1.15 3.11 9.20
C GLY A 30 -2.16 3.66 8.18
N PHE A 31 -2.59 2.88 7.19
CA PHE A 31 -3.57 3.33 6.20
C PHE A 31 -4.43 2.16 5.69
N PRO A 32 -5.78 2.29 5.71
CA PRO A 32 -6.67 1.28 5.13
C PRO A 32 -6.55 1.31 3.60
N VAL A 33 -5.61 0.53 3.07
CA VAL A 33 -5.42 0.32 1.63
C VAL A 33 -6.40 -0.75 1.15
N LYS A 34 -7.08 -0.52 0.03
CA LYS A 34 -7.95 -1.54 -0.59
C LYS A 34 -7.07 -2.69 -1.08
N LEU A 35 -7.18 -3.86 -0.48
CA LEU A 35 -6.59 -5.09 -1.03
C LEU A 35 -7.39 -5.50 -2.27
N ARG A 36 -6.79 -5.38 -3.45
CA ARG A 36 -7.35 -5.88 -4.72
C ARG A 36 -6.56 -7.12 -5.11
N THR A 37 -7.25 -8.24 -5.26
CA THR A 37 -6.64 -9.48 -5.73
C THR A 37 -6.93 -9.63 -7.22
N PHE A 38 -5.88 -9.77 -8.02
CA PHE A 38 -5.97 -10.03 -9.45
C PHE A 38 -5.58 -11.50 -9.69
N LEU A 39 -6.46 -12.27 -10.32
CA LEU A 39 -6.17 -13.64 -10.74
C LEU A 39 -5.73 -13.59 -12.20
N GLY A 40 -4.56 -14.17 -12.49
CA GLY A 40 -4.08 -14.37 -13.85
C GLY A 40 -4.60 -15.65 -14.48
N ASP A 41 -4.24 -15.86 -15.74
CA ASP A 41 -4.58 -17.07 -16.48
C ASP A 41 -3.96 -18.32 -15.81
N PRO A 42 -4.67 -19.46 -15.82
CA PRO A 42 -4.15 -20.69 -15.23
C PRO A 42 -2.90 -21.16 -15.98
N ILE A 43 -1.89 -21.59 -15.24
CA ILE A 43 -0.68 -22.16 -15.82
C ILE A 43 -1.02 -23.59 -16.27
N PRO A 44 -0.90 -23.91 -17.58
CA PRO A 44 -1.23 -25.24 -18.08
C PRO A 44 -0.25 -26.28 -17.53
N TYR A 45 -0.78 -27.41 -17.09
CA TYR A 45 0.02 -28.54 -16.63
C TYR A 45 0.59 -29.30 -17.83
N ASP A 46 1.92 -29.44 -17.88
CA ASP A 46 2.61 -30.28 -18.86
C ASP A 46 3.49 -31.30 -18.11
N PRO A 47 3.23 -32.62 -18.26
CA PRO A 47 3.99 -33.66 -17.57
C PRO A 47 5.45 -33.78 -18.04
N LYS A 48 5.86 -33.06 -19.10
CA LYS A 48 7.23 -33.04 -19.61
C LYS A 48 8.08 -31.90 -19.04
N VAL A 49 7.47 -30.97 -18.32
CA VAL A 49 8.13 -29.77 -17.80
C VAL A 49 8.75 -30.06 -16.44
N THR A 50 9.99 -29.62 -16.23
CA THR A 50 10.68 -29.75 -14.95
C THR A 50 10.11 -28.78 -13.91
N ALA A 51 10.24 -29.09 -12.62
CA ALA A 51 9.73 -28.21 -11.56
C ALA A 51 10.36 -26.79 -11.60
N GLU A 52 11.61 -26.69 -12.04
CA GLU A 52 12.35 -25.43 -12.17
C GLU A 52 11.76 -24.54 -13.27
N GLU A 53 11.52 -25.11 -14.45
CA GLU A 53 10.89 -24.39 -15.57
C GLU A 53 9.47 -23.94 -15.22
N LEU A 54 8.71 -24.75 -14.48
CA LEU A 54 7.38 -24.38 -14.00
C LEU A 54 7.43 -23.20 -13.01
N ALA A 55 8.41 -23.21 -12.09
CA ALA A 55 8.61 -22.12 -11.15
C ALA A 55 8.99 -20.81 -11.87
N GLU A 56 9.85 -20.88 -12.90
CA GLU A 56 10.22 -19.72 -13.70
C GLU A 56 9.03 -19.14 -14.48
N LYS A 57 8.24 -19.99 -15.14
CA LYS A 57 6.99 -19.56 -15.80
C LYS A 57 6.03 -18.89 -14.82
N THR A 58 5.87 -19.46 -13.62
CA THR A 58 5.00 -18.90 -12.57
C THR A 58 5.49 -17.53 -12.12
N LYS A 59 6.80 -17.40 -11.88
CA LYS A 59 7.43 -16.13 -11.50
C LYS A 59 7.17 -15.05 -12.56
N ASN A 60 7.37 -15.38 -13.82
CA ASN A 60 7.16 -14.45 -14.93
C ASN A 60 5.70 -14.01 -15.06
N ALA A 61 4.75 -14.94 -14.89
CA ALA A 61 3.32 -14.63 -14.91
C ALA A 61 2.91 -13.70 -13.75
N VAL A 62 3.43 -13.96 -12.54
CA VAL A 62 3.19 -13.10 -11.38
C VAL A 62 3.81 -11.72 -11.58
N GLN A 63 5.02 -11.64 -12.13
CA GLN A 63 5.67 -10.35 -12.41
C GLN A 63 4.86 -9.54 -13.43
N ALA A 64 4.34 -10.16 -14.48
CA ALA A 64 3.48 -9.48 -15.45
C ALA A 64 2.18 -8.94 -14.81
N LEU A 65 1.59 -9.66 -13.85
CA LEU A 65 0.45 -9.17 -13.08
C LEU A 65 0.84 -7.98 -12.18
N ILE A 66 2.01 -8.03 -11.55
CA ILE A 66 2.53 -6.94 -10.73
C ILE A 66 2.72 -5.69 -11.60
N ASP A 67 3.41 -5.80 -12.74
CA ASP A 67 3.72 -4.67 -13.60
C ASP A 67 2.45 -4.05 -14.22
N LYS A 68 1.43 -4.87 -14.50
CA LYS A 68 0.14 -4.41 -15.03
C LYS A 68 -0.71 -3.68 -14.00
N HIS A 69 -0.71 -4.15 -12.74
CA HIS A 69 -1.67 -3.70 -11.73
C HIS A 69 -1.07 -2.82 -10.63
N GLN A 70 0.25 -2.81 -10.47
CA GLN A 70 0.96 -2.02 -9.48
C GLN A 70 1.80 -0.94 -10.15
N ARG A 71 1.69 0.30 -9.66
CA ARG A 71 2.58 1.40 -10.07
C ARG A 71 3.81 1.39 -9.18
N ILE A 72 4.98 1.15 -9.77
CA ILE A 72 6.28 1.13 -9.07
C ILE A 72 7.11 2.34 -9.56
N PRO A 73 7.71 3.15 -8.67
CA PRO A 73 7.68 3.06 -7.21
C PRO A 73 6.34 3.51 -6.61
N GLY A 74 5.88 2.79 -5.58
CA GLY A 74 4.65 3.15 -4.86
C GLY A 74 4.82 4.43 -4.03
N ASN A 75 3.78 5.27 -3.98
CA ASN A 75 3.76 6.51 -3.19
C ASN A 75 2.51 6.56 -2.30
N ILE A 76 2.71 6.65 -0.97
CA ILE A 76 1.64 6.72 0.03
C ILE A 76 0.74 7.95 -0.22
N ARG A 77 1.31 9.10 -0.59
CA ARG A 77 0.53 10.32 -0.86
C ARG A 77 -0.40 10.14 -2.05
N SER A 78 0.10 9.52 -3.13
CA SER A 78 -0.71 9.20 -4.31
C SER A 78 -1.83 8.21 -3.95
N ALA A 79 -1.53 7.16 -3.18
CA ALA A 79 -2.54 6.20 -2.72
C ALA A 79 -3.62 6.84 -1.83
N LEU A 80 -3.28 7.87 -1.05
CA LEU A 80 -4.24 8.62 -0.24
C LEU A 80 -5.09 9.59 -1.08
N LEU A 81 -4.49 10.25 -2.07
CA LEU A 81 -5.23 11.11 -3.00
C LEU A 81 -6.18 10.30 -3.88
N ASP A 82 -5.79 9.11 -4.32
CA ASP A 82 -6.64 8.15 -5.06
C ASP A 82 -7.90 7.77 -4.27
N ARG A 83 -7.94 7.97 -2.95
CA ARG A 83 -9.14 7.74 -2.12
C ARG A 83 -10.20 8.81 -2.29
N PHE A 84 -9.80 10.05 -2.60
CA PHE A 84 -10.69 11.21 -2.67
C PHE A 84 -11.06 11.57 -4.11
N HIS A 85 -10.25 11.18 -5.09
CA HIS A 85 -10.69 11.21 -6.49
C HIS A 85 -11.75 10.14 -6.71
N LYS A 86 -13.00 10.58 -6.85
CA LYS A 86 -14.08 9.75 -7.40
C LYS A 86 -13.66 9.37 -8.82
N GLU A 87 -13.30 8.11 -9.05
CA GLU A 87 -13.43 7.57 -10.41
C GLU A 87 -14.91 7.65 -10.77
N GLN A 88 -15.28 8.65 -11.57
CA GLN A 88 -16.48 8.53 -12.38
C GLN A 88 -16.24 7.35 -13.29
N LYS A 89 -16.80 6.19 -12.94
CA LYS A 89 -16.91 5.09 -13.88
C LYS A 89 -17.80 5.58 -15.02
N ALA A 90 -17.20 5.93 -16.15
CA ALA A 90 -17.92 5.92 -17.41
C ALA A 90 -18.30 4.46 -17.67
N HIS A 91 -19.61 4.22 -17.73
CA HIS A 91 -20.21 2.97 -18.17
C HIS A 91 -19.88 2.69 -19.63
#